data_AF-A0A918WUW4-F1
#
_entry.id   AF-A0A918WUW4-F1
#
_cell.length_a   1.000
_cell.length_b   1.000
_cell.length_c   1.000
_cell.angle_alpha   90.00
_cell.angle_beta   90.00
_cell.angle_gamma   90.00
#
_symmetry.space_group_name_H-M   'P 1'
#
loop_
_entity.id
_entity.type
_entity.pdbx_description
1 polymer ?
#
loop_
_entity_poly.entity_id
_entity_poly.type
_entity_poly.pdbx_seq_one_letter_code
_entity_poly.pdbx_strand_id
1 'polypeptide(L)' 'MRKLLRDPSLKGSEVGRRLLRALVATDLTPDEWRRIAAVLPEHCAPLVRIVATQRAAEWNALANAVKTERGCRMIA' A
#
# COMPACT_ATOMS: atom_id res chain seq x y z
N MET A 1 8.38 2.90 6.67
CA MET A 1 7.18 3.52 7.26
C MET A 1 7.43 4.79 8.07
N ARG A 2 8.16 4.73 9.21
CA ARG A 2 8.26 5.85 10.18
C ARG A 2 8.75 7.19 9.61
N LYS A 3 9.65 7.18 8.63
CA LYS A 3 10.13 8.41 7.96
C LYS A 3 9.02 9.09 7.14
N LEU A 4 8.26 8.32 6.34
CA LEU A 4 7.13 8.81 5.56
C LEU A 4 6.04 9.41 6.46
N LEU A 5 5.74 8.75 7.58
CA LEU A 5 4.75 9.21 8.56
C LEU A 5 5.15 10.51 9.28
N ARG A 6 6.41 10.94 9.18
CA ARG A 6 6.90 12.19 9.78
C ARG A 6 7.17 13.28 8.75
N ASP A 7 7.05 12.97 7.45
CA ASP A 7 7.36 13.89 6.38
C ASP A 7 6.32 15.04 6.28
N PRO A 8 6.72 16.31 6.45
CA PRO A 8 5.80 17.45 6.38
C PRO A 8 5.14 17.62 5.02
N SER A 9 5.84 17.33 3.92
CA SER A 9 5.33 17.48 2.55
C SER A 9 4.20 16.48 2.26
N LEU A 10 4.28 15.27 2.84
CA LEU A 10 3.19 14.29 2.77
C LEU A 10 2.01 14.66 3.67
N LYS A 11 2.25 15.26 4.84
CA LYS A 11 1.17 15.69 5.75
C LYS A 11 0.44 16.93 5.26
N GLY A 12 1.14 17.84 4.59
CA GLY A 12 0.59 19.09 4.07
C GLY A 12 -0.40 18.89 2.92
N SER A 13 -0.25 17.83 2.13
CA SER A 13 -1.11 17.55 0.98
C SER A 13 -2.22 16.53 1.28
N GLU A 14 -3.39 16.71 0.68
CA GLU A 14 -4.49 15.74 0.79
C GLU A 14 -4.11 14.38 0.20
N VAL A 15 -3.45 14.40 -0.97
CA VAL A 15 -2.96 13.20 -1.65
C VAL A 15 -1.93 12.46 -0.80
N GLY A 16 -0.99 13.19 -0.18
CA GLY A 16 -0.02 12.61 0.74
C GLY A 16 -0.68 12.00 1.97
N ARG A 17 -1.66 12.68 2.59
CA ARG A 17 -2.44 12.12 3.70
C ARG A 17 -3.21 10.85 3.31
N ARG A 18 -3.76 10.80 2.09
CA ARG A 18 -4.43 9.60 1.56
C ARG A 18 -3.46 8.43 1.42
N LEU A 19 -2.25 8.66 0.90
CA LEU A 19 -1.18 7.66 0.85
C LEU A 19 -0.81 7.16 2.25
N LEU A 20 -0.58 8.08 3.20
CA LEU A 20 -0.22 7.71 4.57
C LEU A 20 -1.30 6.86 5.24
N ARG A 21 -2.58 7.17 5.05
CA ARG A 21 -3.68 6.33 5.56
C ARG A 21 -3.67 4.93 4.96
N ALA A 22 -3.47 4.82 3.65
CA ALA A 22 -3.40 3.52 2.97
C ALA A 22 -2.22 2.68 3.50
N LEU A 23 -1.05 3.30 3.66
CA LEU A 23 0.14 2.67 4.21
C LEU A 23 -0.12 2.13 5.63
N VAL A 24 -0.66 2.96 6.53
CA VAL A 24 -0.96 2.54 7.91
C VAL A 24 -2.00 1.43 7.96
N ALA A 25 -3.04 1.49 7.12
CA ALA A 25 -4.08 0.45 7.08
C ALA A 25 -3.53 -0.94 6.67
N THR A 26 -2.39 -0.98 5.99
CA THR A 26 -1.72 -2.22 5.57
C THR A 26 -0.52 -2.61 6.44
N ASP A 27 -0.25 -1.88 7.53
CA ASP A 27 0.91 -2.09 8.43
C ASP A 27 0.64 -3.25 9.41
N LEU A 28 0.31 -4.42 8.86
CA LEU A 28 0.12 -5.67 9.59
C LEU A 28 1.31 -6.61 9.35
N THR A 29 1.76 -7.25 10.41
CA THR A 29 2.81 -8.27 10.37
C THR A 29 2.33 -9.52 9.64
N PRO A 30 3.26 -10.34 9.07
CA PRO A 30 2.90 -11.62 8.48
C PRO A 30 2.14 -12.55 9.44
N ASP A 31 2.43 -12.49 10.74
CA ASP A 31 1.72 -13.26 11.78
C ASP A 31 0.28 -12.79 11.98
N GLU A 32 0.03 -11.48 11.96
CA GLU A 32 -1.32 -10.93 12.01
C GLU A 32 -2.14 -11.34 10.78
N TRP A 33 -1.54 -11.28 9.59
CA TRP A 33 -2.20 -11.76 8.37
C TRP A 33 -2.54 -13.24 8.43
N ARG A 34 -1.65 -14.09 8.96
CA ARG A 34 -1.92 -15.52 9.17
C ARG A 34 -3.07 -15.75 10.14
N ARG A 35 -3.11 -15.01 11.25
CA ARG A 35 -4.21 -15.10 12.22
C ARG A 35 -5.55 -14.66 11.64
N ILE A 36 -5.56 -13.59 10.84
CA ILE A 36 -6.76 -13.15 10.11
C ILE A 36 -7.23 -14.24 9.16
N ALA A 37 -6.33 -14.80 8.35
CA ALA A 37 -6.67 -15.85 7.40
C ALA A 37 -7.24 -17.11 8.07
N ALA A 38 -6.72 -17.47 9.26
CA ALA A 38 -7.15 -18.64 10.01
C ALA A 38 -8.57 -18.55 10.59
N VAL A 39 -9.10 -17.34 10.79
CA VAL A 39 -10.46 -17.12 11.33
C VAL A 39 -11.50 -16.83 10.26
N LEU A 40 -11.11 -16.76 8.98
CA LEU A 40 -12.04 -16.50 7.89
C LEU A 40 -13.01 -17.68 7.70
N PRO A 41 -14.32 -17.43 7.57
CA PRO A 41 -15.26 -18.47 7.16
C PRO A 41 -14.89 -19.03 5.78
N GLU A 42 -15.10 -20.33 5.58
CA GLU A 42 -14.73 -21.03 4.33
C GLU A 42 -15.36 -20.38 3.08
N HIS A 43 -16.61 -19.95 3.20
CA HIS A 43 -17.35 -19.30 2.10
C HIS A 43 -16.83 -17.89 1.76
N CYS A 44 -16.13 -17.21 2.69
CA CYS A 44 -15.54 -15.90 2.46
C CYS A 44 -14.15 -16.00 1.81
N ALA A 45 -13.44 -17.11 1.98
CA ALA A 45 -12.06 -17.26 1.54
C ALA A 45 -11.84 -16.97 0.04
N PRO A 46 -12.71 -17.41 -0.89
CA PRO A 46 -12.54 -17.10 -2.31
C PRO A 46 -12.63 -15.59 -2.60
N LEU A 47 -13.57 -14.88 -1.95
CA LEU A 47 -13.75 -13.45 -2.13
C LEU A 47 -12.58 -12.66 -1.55
N VAL A 48 -12.14 -13.01 -0.34
CA VAL A 48 -10.98 -12.38 0.30
C VAL A 48 -9.73 -12.56 -0.56
N ARG A 49 -9.52 -13.76 -1.14
CA ARG A 49 -8.40 -14.01 -2.06
C ARG A 49 -8.43 -13.08 -3.27
N ILE A 50 -9.59 -12.89 -3.90
CA ILE A 50 -9.76 -11.98 -5.05
C ILE A 50 -9.36 -10.56 -4.66
N VAL A 51 -9.93 -10.04 -3.57
CA VAL A 51 -9.66 -8.68 -3.08
C VAL A 51 -8.18 -8.50 -2.73
N ALA A 52 -7.59 -9.44 -1.99
CA ALA A 52 -6.19 -9.39 -1.59
C ALA A 52 -5.26 -9.38 -2.81
N THR A 53 -5.56 -10.19 -3.82
CA THR A 53 -4.76 -10.27 -5.06
C THR A 53 -4.84 -8.97 -5.86
N GLN A 54 -6.04 -8.40 -5.98
CA GLN A 54 -6.23 -7.11 -6.65
C GLN A 54 -5.47 -5.99 -5.92
N ARG A 55 -5.56 -5.93 -4.59
CA ARG A 55 -4.80 -4.95 -3.79
C ARG A 55 -3.30 -5.12 -3.99
N ALA A 56 -2.78 -6.34 -4.01
CA ALA A 56 -1.37 -6.61 -4.26
C ALA A 56 -0.91 -6.09 -5.63
N ALA A 57 -1.72 -6.28 -6.67
CA ALA A 57 -1.44 -5.74 -8.01
C ALA A 57 -1.38 -4.21 -8.02
N GLU A 58 -2.30 -3.54 -7.33
CA GLU A 58 -2.31 -2.07 -7.24
C GLU A 58 -1.10 -1.50 -6.48
N TRP A 59 -0.71 -2.15 -5.38
CA TRP A 59 0.50 -1.77 -4.64
C TRP A 59 1.76 -1.97 -5.48
N ASN A 60 1.82 -3.04 -6.28
CA ASN A 60 2.91 -3.26 -7.24
C ASN A 60 2.93 -2.18 -8.34
N ALA A 61 1.76 -1.81 -8.88
CA ALA A 61 1.66 -0.73 -9.86
C ALA A 61 2.15 0.61 -9.30
N LEU A 62 1.75 0.96 -8.06
CA LEU A 62 2.27 2.14 -7.36
C LEU A 62 3.80 2.09 -7.20
N ALA A 63 4.34 0.97 -6.75
CA ALA A 63 5.78 0.80 -6.59
C ALA A 63 6.54 0.98 -7.91
N ASN A 64 5.97 0.52 -9.02
CA ASN A 64 6.54 0.71 -10.36
C ASN A 64 6.43 2.16 -10.83
N ALA A 65 5.34 2.87 -10.52
CA ALA A 65 5.19 4.28 -10.85
C ALA A 65 6.22 5.17 -10.11
N VAL A 66 6.49 4.88 -8.84
CA VAL A 66 7.47 5.63 -8.02
C VAL A 66 8.93 5.39 -8.46
N LYS A 67 9.20 4.32 -9.21
CA LYS A 67 10.56 4.00 -9.69
C LYS A 67 11.05 4.84 -10.88
N THR A 68 10.29 5.83 -11.36
CA THR A 68 10.54 6.43 -12.69
C THR A 68 10.63 7.96 -12.71
N GLU A 69 11.12 8.62 -11.66
CA GLU A 69 11.39 10.08 -11.68
C GLU A 69 12.78 10.48 -11.16
N ARG A 70 13.82 9.69 -11.48
CA ARG A 70 15.22 10.17 -11.43
C ARG A 70 15.93 10.12 -12.79
N GLY A 71 15.17 10.18 -13.88
CA GLY A 71 15.73 10.07 -15.22
C GLY A 71 14.90 10.72 -16.32
N CYS A 72 14.39 11.93 -16.13
CA CYS A 72 14.14 12.84 -17.26
C CYS A 72 14.09 14.28 -16.75
N ARG A 73 15.27 14.83 -16.47
CA ARG A 73 15.52 16.25 -16.69
C ARG A 73 16.34 16.31 -17.99
N MET A 74 15.66 16.31 -19.13
CA MET A 74 16.22 16.68 -20.43
C MET A 74 15.50 17.98 -20.82
N ILE A 75 16.01 19.16 -20.45
CA ILE A 75 16.79 20.05 -21.34
C ILE A 75 16.56 19.79 -22.83
N ALA A 76 15.56 20.47 -23.40
CA ALA A 76 15.71 21.46 -24.49
C ALA A 76 14.35 22.14 -24.73
#